data_AF-A0A413J5Y7-F1
#
_entry.id   AF-A0A413J5Y7-F1
#
_cell.length_a   1.000
_cell.length_b   1.000
_cell.length_c   1.000
_cell.angle_alpha   90.00
_cell.angle_beta   90.00
_cell.angle_gamma   90.00
#
_symmetry.space_group_name_H-M   'P 1'
#
loop_
_entity.id
_entity.type
_entity.pdbx_description
1 polymer ?
#
loop_
_entity_poly.entity_id
_entity_poly.type
_entity_poly.pdbx_seq_one_letter_code
_entity_poly.pdbx_strand_id
1 'polypeptide(L)'
;MESSVLTTGLLAKTKPEVIDNLNNGQGTFLYNHNIKEVKVIADKEGGIEITTDAERATGTMFQYDSVRVEYPKTADNIFSTLLTARYPAKTESKLVNEYQSAMLGLLAESAKAPYEDFLKDRLAIREMVDADCETYNIPMDL
;
A
#
# COMPACT_ATOMS: atom_id res chain seq x y z
N MET A 1 4.62 19.60 -7.13
CA MET A 1 3.67 18.53 -6.75
C MET A 1 4.51 17.31 -6.45
N GLU A 2 4.58 16.86 -5.21
CA GLU A 2 5.14 15.54 -4.92
C GLU A 2 4.26 14.53 -5.67
N SER A 3 4.83 13.84 -6.64
CA SER A 3 4.14 12.75 -7.33
C SER A 3 4.01 11.62 -6.32
N SER A 4 2.78 11.29 -5.90
CA SER A 4 2.54 10.11 -5.08
C SER A 4 3.07 8.89 -5.83
N VAL A 5 4.05 8.21 -5.24
CA VAL A 5 4.60 6.96 -5.80
C VAL A 5 3.67 5.77 -5.55
N LEU A 6 2.65 5.93 -4.69
CA LEU A 6 1.62 4.96 -4.38
C LEU A 6 0.31 5.31 -5.10
N THR A 7 -0.27 4.32 -5.77
CA THR A 7 -1.61 4.37 -6.37
C THR A 7 -2.42 3.23 -5.80
N THR A 8 -3.62 3.50 -5.29
CA THR A 8 -4.48 2.50 -4.64
C THR A 8 -5.72 2.20 -5.49
N GLY A 9 -6.27 1.00 -5.31
CA GLY A 9 -7.53 0.58 -5.92
C GLY A 9 -7.47 0.43 -7.45
N LEU A 10 -6.30 0.12 -8.01
CA LEU A 10 -6.15 -0.22 -9.42
C LEU A 10 -6.94 -1.48 -9.76
N LEU A 11 -7.43 -1.57 -10.99
CA LEU A 11 -8.16 -2.73 -11.52
C LEU A 11 -7.44 -3.31 -12.73
N ALA A 12 -7.22 -4.62 -12.75
CA ALA A 12 -6.66 -5.35 -13.87
C ALA A 12 -7.48 -6.59 -14.23
N LYS A 13 -7.53 -6.94 -15.53
CA LYS A 13 -8.21 -8.16 -16.00
C LYS A 13 -7.41 -9.42 -15.70
N THR A 14 -6.08 -9.30 -15.64
CA THR A 14 -5.15 -10.37 -15.29
C THR A 14 -4.53 -10.08 -13.94
N LYS A 15 -4.18 -11.12 -13.18
CA LYS A 15 -3.50 -10.94 -11.90
C LYS A 15 -2.16 -10.23 -12.13
N PRO A 16 -1.91 -9.05 -11.52
CA PRO A 16 -0.64 -8.36 -11.66
C PRO A 16 0.48 -9.14 -10.98
N GLU A 17 1.70 -8.99 -11.49
CA GLU A 17 2.89 -9.50 -10.83
C GLU A 17 3.15 -8.70 -9.55
N VAL A 18 3.51 -9.36 -8.44
CA VAL A 18 3.81 -8.67 -7.18
C VAL A 18 5.02 -7.74 -7.34
N ILE A 19 6.02 -8.14 -8.14
CA ILE A 19 7.11 -7.26 -8.55
C ILE A 19 7.17 -7.15 -10.06
N ASP A 20 6.94 -5.95 -10.57
CA ASP A 20 7.02 -5.65 -12.00
C ASP A 20 8.19 -4.69 -12.28
N ASN A 21 9.20 -5.15 -13.02
CA ASN A 21 10.38 -4.35 -13.33
C ASN A 21 10.10 -3.39 -14.48
N LEU A 22 10.27 -2.08 -14.26
CA LEU A 22 9.97 -1.07 -15.27
C LEU A 22 11.02 -0.98 -16.40
N ASN A 23 12.20 -1.60 -16.22
CA ASN A 23 13.27 -1.69 -17.22
C ASN A 23 13.65 -0.33 -17.87
N ASN A 24 13.54 0.76 -17.12
CA ASN A 24 13.77 2.13 -17.58
C ASN A 24 15.24 2.60 -17.46
N GLY A 25 16.19 1.68 -17.22
CA GLY A 25 17.60 1.98 -17.02
C GLY A 25 17.96 2.54 -15.64
N GLN A 26 17.00 2.84 -14.77
CA GLN A 26 17.22 3.31 -13.39
C GLN A 26 17.09 2.21 -12.33
N GLY A 27 16.72 0.99 -12.74
CA GLY A 27 16.52 -0.14 -11.83
C GLY A 27 15.25 -0.03 -10.97
N THR A 28 14.32 0.87 -11.30
CA THR A 28 13.05 1.01 -10.56
C THR A 28 12.07 -0.11 -10.93
N PHE A 29 11.21 -0.45 -9.97
CA PHE A 29 10.19 -1.48 -10.13
C PHE A 29 8.88 -1.05 -9.44
N LEU A 30 7.78 -1.70 -9.78
CA LEU A 30 6.51 -1.59 -9.07
C LEU A 30 6.40 -2.75 -8.08
N TYR A 31 5.97 -2.45 -6.87
CA TYR A 31 5.50 -3.43 -5.88
C TYR A 31 3.97 -3.38 -5.83
N ASN A 32 3.35 -4.37 -6.44
CA ASN A 32 1.90 -4.56 -6.46
C ASN A 32 1.49 -5.43 -5.27
N HIS A 33 0.64 -4.89 -4.41
CA HIS A 33 0.25 -5.50 -3.14
C HIS A 33 -1.26 -5.39 -2.93
N ASN A 34 -1.76 -6.02 -1.85
CA ASN A 34 -3.21 -6.13 -1.59
C ASN A 34 -4.00 -6.71 -2.77
N ILE A 35 -3.37 -7.57 -3.58
CA ILE A 35 -3.98 -8.13 -4.80
C ILE A 35 -5.09 -9.09 -4.40
N LYS A 36 -6.32 -8.76 -4.78
CA LYS A 36 -7.52 -9.57 -4.52
C LYS A 36 -8.44 -9.60 -5.71
N GLU A 37 -9.12 -10.73 -5.91
CA GLU A 37 -10.17 -10.82 -6.92
C GLU A 37 -11.45 -10.14 -6.41
N VAL A 38 -12.03 -9.28 -7.23
CA VAL A 38 -13.27 -8.54 -6.96
C VAL A 38 -14.27 -8.76 -8.08
N LYS A 39 -15.55 -8.78 -7.74
CA LYS A 39 -16.63 -8.79 -8.72
C LYS A 39 -16.87 -7.38 -9.23
N VAL A 40 -17.18 -7.27 -10.52
CA VAL A 40 -17.42 -5.98 -11.17
C VAL A 40 -18.67 -6.01 -12.03
N ILE A 41 -19.25 -4.82 -12.20
CA ILE A 41 -20.25 -4.50 -13.22
C ILE A 41 -19.51 -3.69 -14.28
N ALA A 42 -19.37 -4.25 -15.46
CA ALA A 42 -18.82 -3.60 -16.63
C ALA A 42 -19.98 -3.13 -17.51
N ASP A 43 -20.08 -1.82 -17.73
CA ASP A 43 -21.05 -1.28 -18.69
C ASP A 43 -20.54 -1.42 -20.13
N LYS A 44 -21.40 -1.10 -21.09
CA LYS A 44 -21.08 -1.18 -22.52
C LYS A 44 -20.16 -0.05 -23.01
N GLU A 45 -19.98 1.01 -22.23
CA GLU A 45 -19.16 2.18 -22.54
C GLU A 45 -17.77 2.12 -21.89
N GLY A 46 -17.48 1.05 -21.13
CA GLY A 46 -16.18 0.79 -20.52
C GLY A 46 -16.07 1.25 -19.06
N GLY A 47 -17.15 1.70 -18.44
CA GLY A 47 -17.24 1.94 -17.00
C GLY A 47 -17.19 0.64 -16.22
N ILE A 48 -16.48 0.67 -15.08
CA ILE A 48 -16.28 -0.49 -14.22
C ILE A 48 -16.60 -0.07 -12.79
N GLU A 49 -17.53 -0.78 -12.17
CA GLU A 49 -17.90 -0.60 -10.77
C GLU A 49 -17.67 -1.90 -9.99
N ILE A 50 -17.02 -1.81 -8.83
CA ILE A 50 -16.86 -2.96 -7.93
C ILE A 50 -18.19 -3.22 -7.23
N THR A 51 -18.65 -4.46 -7.24
CA THR A 51 -19.90 -4.86 -6.58
C THR A 51 -19.70 -6.07 -5.67
N THR A 52 -20.50 -6.18 -4.62
CA THR A 52 -20.64 -7.40 -3.81
C THR A 52 -21.82 -8.26 -4.24
N ASP A 53 -22.72 -7.70 -5.06
CA ASP A 53 -23.89 -8.40 -5.60
C ASP A 53 -23.47 -9.38 -6.71
N ALA A 54 -23.62 -10.67 -6.42
CA ALA A 54 -23.24 -11.74 -7.34
C ALA A 54 -24.15 -11.83 -8.58
N GLU A 55 -25.43 -11.45 -8.45
CA GLU A 55 -26.41 -11.56 -9.54
C GLU A 55 -26.25 -10.42 -10.55
N ARG A 56 -25.78 -9.26 -10.08
CA ARG A 56 -25.50 -8.10 -10.94
C ARG A 56 -24.09 -8.12 -11.54
N ALA A 57 -23.17 -8.88 -10.98
CA ALA A 57 -21.80 -8.95 -11.46
C ALA A 57 -21.74 -9.44 -12.90
N THR A 58 -21.07 -8.70 -13.78
CA THR A 58 -20.87 -9.07 -15.18
C THR A 58 -19.49 -9.67 -15.43
N GLY A 59 -18.62 -9.71 -14.40
CA GLY A 59 -17.30 -10.33 -14.46
C GLY A 59 -16.52 -10.20 -13.15
N THR A 60 -15.27 -10.65 -13.18
CA THR A 60 -14.30 -10.45 -12.10
C THR A 60 -13.04 -9.76 -12.61
N MET A 61 -12.37 -9.04 -11.72
CA MET A 61 -11.09 -8.35 -11.95
C MET A 61 -10.23 -8.45 -10.70
N PHE A 62 -8.94 -8.12 -10.82
CA PHE A 62 -8.05 -7.99 -9.69
C PHE A 62 -7.97 -6.54 -9.24
N GLN A 63 -8.36 -6.27 -8.00
CA GLN A 63 -8.08 -5.00 -7.32
C GLN A 63 -6.73 -5.11 -6.59
N TYR A 64 -5.90 -4.08 -6.72
CA TYR A 64 -4.59 -4.03 -6.08
C TYR A 64 -4.12 -2.59 -5.88
N ASP A 65 -3.09 -2.45 -5.05
CA ASP A 65 -2.37 -1.21 -4.85
C ASP A 65 -0.96 -1.35 -5.44
N SER A 66 -0.37 -0.26 -5.92
CA SER A 66 0.94 -0.26 -6.57
C SER A 66 1.79 0.88 -6.04
N VAL A 67 3.00 0.56 -5.57
CA VAL A 67 4.01 1.56 -5.22
C VAL A 67 5.23 1.44 -6.12
N ARG A 68 5.72 2.56 -6.67
CA ARG A 68 6.98 2.61 -7.42
C ARG A 68 8.14 2.73 -6.44
N VAL A 69 9.08 1.80 -6.53
CA VAL A 69 10.25 1.68 -5.65
C VAL A 69 11.53 1.82 -6.46
N GLU A 70 12.48 2.57 -5.93
CA GLU A 70 13.82 2.71 -6.51
C GLU A 70 14.73 1.56 -6.07
N TYR A 71 15.89 1.38 -6.70
CA TYR A 71 16.88 0.41 -6.22
C TYR A 71 17.46 0.89 -4.86
N PRO A 72 17.80 0.00 -3.90
CA PRO A 72 17.89 -1.46 -3.98
C PRO A 72 16.57 -2.21 -3.88
N LYS A 73 16.47 -3.37 -4.53
CA LYS A 73 15.32 -4.27 -4.41
C LYS A 73 15.47 -5.13 -3.16
N THR A 74 15.11 -4.57 -2.01
CA THR A 74 15.12 -5.24 -0.70
C THR A 74 13.80 -5.00 0.05
N ALA A 75 13.47 -5.87 1.01
CA ALA A 75 12.26 -5.72 1.83
C ALA A 75 12.28 -4.40 2.61
N ASP A 76 13.42 -4.02 3.18
CA ASP A 76 13.59 -2.74 3.89
C ASP A 76 13.28 -1.53 3.01
N ASN A 77 13.76 -1.51 1.77
CA ASN A 77 13.53 -0.39 0.88
C ASN A 77 12.07 -0.33 0.40
N ILE A 78 11.47 -1.49 0.09
CA ILE A 78 10.04 -1.58 -0.27
C ILE A 78 9.17 -1.11 0.90
N PHE A 79 9.43 -1.61 2.10
CA PHE A 79 8.73 -1.23 3.32
C PHE A 79 8.84 0.28 3.59
N SER A 80 10.06 0.82 3.57
CA SER A 80 10.31 2.24 3.83
C SER A 80 9.63 3.13 2.79
N THR A 81 9.68 2.75 1.51
CA THR A 81 9.05 3.48 0.42
C THR A 81 7.53 3.48 0.56
N LEU A 82 6.93 2.31 0.80
CA LEU A 82 5.48 2.17 0.98
C LEU A 82 4.97 2.91 2.22
N LEU A 83 5.67 2.77 3.36
CA LEU A 83 5.30 3.44 4.59
C LEU A 83 5.36 4.96 4.43
N THR A 84 6.42 5.49 3.81
CA THR A 84 6.58 6.93 3.56
C THR A 84 5.53 7.46 2.58
N ALA A 85 5.17 6.68 1.56
CA ALA A 85 4.13 7.06 0.61
C ALA A 85 2.74 7.13 1.27
N ARG A 86 2.44 6.23 2.22
CA ARG A 86 1.17 6.22 2.96
C ARG A 86 1.15 7.23 4.13
N TYR A 87 2.28 7.39 4.82
CA TYR A 87 2.47 8.30 5.95
C TYR A 87 3.74 9.12 5.75
N PRO A 88 3.63 10.29 5.07
CA PRO A 88 4.78 11.18 4.92
C PRO A 88 5.36 11.58 6.28
N ALA A 89 6.67 11.85 6.35
CA ALA A 89 7.39 12.10 7.62
C ALA A 89 6.76 13.20 8.50
N LYS A 90 6.15 14.23 7.88
CA LYS A 90 5.42 15.28 8.61
C LYS A 90 4.16 14.76 9.30
N THR A 91 3.47 13.81 8.68
CA THR A 91 2.29 13.14 9.24
C THR A 91 2.70 12.28 10.43
N GLU A 92 3.72 11.44 10.29
CA GLU A 92 4.22 10.62 11.41
C GLU A 92 4.66 11.47 12.59
N SER A 93 5.46 12.52 12.34
CA SER A 93 5.93 13.45 13.38
C SER A 93 4.75 14.09 14.13
N LYS A 94 3.69 14.47 13.41
CA LYS A 94 2.48 15.03 14.01
C LYS A 94 1.77 14.00 14.90
N LEU A 95 1.60 12.76 14.43
CA LEU A 95 0.94 11.69 15.19
C LEU A 95 1.68 11.40 16.50
N VAL A 96 3.02 11.31 16.46
CA VAL A 96 3.85 11.11 17.65
C VAL A 96 3.69 12.26 18.64
N ASN A 97 3.71 13.51 18.15
CA ASN A 97 3.59 14.69 19.00
C ASN A 97 2.20 14.76 19.68
N GLU A 98 1.13 14.44 18.96
CA GLU A 98 -0.23 14.41 19.52
C GLU A 98 -0.37 13.30 20.57
N TYR A 99 0.18 12.11 20.30
CA TYR A 99 0.24 11.00 21.26
C TYR A 99 1.00 11.39 22.54
N GLN A 100 2.19 11.98 22.40
CA GLN A 100 3.00 12.43 23.53
C GLN A 100 2.28 13.52 24.34
N SER A 101 1.64 14.47 23.65
CA SER A 101 0.86 15.52 24.30
C SER A 101 -0.32 14.94 25.10
N ALA A 102 -1.00 13.92 24.56
CA ALA A 102 -2.05 13.21 25.28
C ALA A 102 -1.51 12.42 26.49
N MET A 103 -0.35 11.78 26.36
CA MET A 103 0.33 11.09 27.46
C MET A 103 0.76 12.04 28.59
N LEU A 104 1.12 13.28 28.26
CA LEU A 104 1.45 14.34 29.21
C LEU A 104 0.22 15.04 29.79
N GLY A 105 -0.99 14.67 29.37
CA GLY A 105 -2.24 15.31 29.80
C GLY A 105 -2.49 16.69 29.17
N LEU A 106 -1.76 17.05 28.12
CA LEU A 106 -1.91 18.31 27.37
C LEU A 106 -3.01 18.21 26.29
N LEU A 107 -3.35 17.00 25.85
CA LEU A 107 -4.47 16.70 24.96
C LEU A 107 -5.36 15.60 25.55
N ALA A 108 -6.57 15.44 25.00
CA ALA A 108 -7.49 14.37 25.36
C ALA A 108 -6.90 12.99 25.01
N GLU A 109 -7.27 11.95 25.78
CA GLU A 109 -6.79 10.59 25.54
C GLU A 109 -7.11 10.04 24.14
N SER A 110 -8.19 10.53 23.52
CA SER A 110 -8.56 10.16 22.15
C SER A 110 -7.48 10.53 21.11
N ALA A 111 -6.60 11.48 21.42
CA ALA A 111 -5.46 11.83 20.57
C ALA A 111 -4.34 10.76 20.56
N LYS A 112 -4.43 9.73 21.41
CA LYS A 112 -3.52 8.56 21.36
C LYS A 112 -3.86 7.63 20.18
N ALA A 113 -5.15 7.42 19.91
CA ALA A 113 -5.64 6.41 18.96
C ALA A 113 -5.04 6.53 17.55
N PRO A 114 -4.93 7.73 16.93
CA PRO A 114 -4.36 7.84 15.58
C PRO A 114 -2.94 7.32 15.45
N TYR A 115 -2.09 7.55 16.46
CA TYR A 115 -0.72 7.03 16.44
C TYR A 115 -0.67 5.53 16.70
N GLU A 116 -1.53 5.00 17.58
CA GLU A 116 -1.66 3.56 17.80
C GLU A 116 -2.12 2.82 16.53
N ASP A 117 -3.07 3.40 15.79
CA ASP A 117 -3.53 2.84 14.52
C ASP A 117 -2.45 2.91 13.44
N PHE A 118 -1.68 4.00 13.39
CA PHE A 118 -0.46 4.06 12.56
C PHE A 118 0.53 2.95 12.91
N LEU A 119 0.78 2.68 14.19
CA LEU A 119 1.70 1.61 14.60
C LEU A 119 1.20 0.21 14.19
N LYS A 120 -0.11 -0.04 14.31
CA LYS A 120 -0.73 -1.29 13.83
C LYS A 120 -0.58 -1.43 12.32
N ASP A 121 -0.88 -0.37 11.57
CA ASP A 121 -0.72 -0.34 10.12
C ASP A 121 0.75 -0.55 9.71
N ARG A 122 1.69 0.10 10.41
CA ARG A 122 3.14 -0.08 10.18
C ARG A 122 3.56 -1.53 10.34
N LEU A 123 3.08 -2.22 11.39
CA LEU A 123 3.37 -3.64 11.61
C LEU A 123 2.76 -4.51 10.51
N ALA A 124 1.50 -4.27 10.15
CA ALA A 124 0.83 -5.03 9.09
C ALA A 124 1.50 -4.86 7.72
N ILE A 125 1.93 -3.62 7.38
CA ILE A 125 2.69 -3.36 6.15
C ILE A 125 4.02 -4.12 6.18
N ARG A 126 4.72 -4.15 7.32
CA ARG A 126 5.98 -4.89 7.42
C ARG A 126 5.78 -6.38 7.20
N GLU A 127 4.82 -6.98 7.90
CA GLU A 127 4.52 -8.40 7.79
C GLU A 127 4.16 -8.79 6.34
N MET A 128 3.33 -7.98 5.68
CA MET A 128 2.96 -8.18 4.27
C MET A 128 4.19 -8.11 3.35
N VAL A 129 5.01 -7.06 3.48
CA VAL A 129 6.21 -6.88 2.65
C VAL A 129 7.19 -8.04 2.85
N ASP A 130 7.36 -8.49 4.09
CA ASP A 130 8.24 -9.62 4.41
C ASP A 130 7.76 -10.92 3.79
N ALA A 131 6.47 -11.23 3.94
CA ALA A 131 5.89 -12.44 3.37
C ALA A 131 6.02 -12.46 1.83
N ASP A 132 5.78 -11.33 1.18
CA ASP A 132 5.97 -11.21 -0.27
C ASP A 132 7.46 -11.33 -0.64
N CYS A 133 8.35 -10.61 0.04
CA CYS A 133 9.79 -10.67 -0.24
C CYS A 133 10.37 -12.07 -0.06
N GLU A 134 9.97 -12.79 0.99
CA GLU A 134 10.33 -14.19 1.20
C GLU A 134 9.82 -15.07 0.05
N THR A 135 8.55 -14.92 -0.34
CA THR A 135 7.94 -15.68 -1.45
C THR A 135 8.69 -15.48 -2.77
N TYR A 136 9.18 -14.26 -3.03
CA TYR A 136 9.86 -13.90 -4.28
C TYR A 136 11.39 -13.90 -4.19
N ASN A 137 11.97 -14.45 -3.10
CA ASN A 137 13.42 -14.50 -2.86
C ASN A 137 14.11 -13.12 -2.96
N ILE A 138 13.46 -12.09 -2.43
CA ILE A 138 14.01 -10.73 -2.34
C ILE A 138 14.77 -10.61 -1.01
N PRO A 139 16.00 -10.07 -0.99
CA PRO A 139 16.75 -9.88 0.24
C PRO A 139 15.99 -9.01 1.25
N MET A 140 16.09 -9.35 2.54
CA MET A 140 15.42 -8.59 3.60
C MET A 140 16.09 -7.24 3.84
N ASP A 141 17.41 -7.26 3.92
CA ASP A 141 18.29 -6.14 4.17
C ASP A 141 19.27 -5.91 2.99
N LEU A 142 20.05 -4.83 3.12
CA LEU A 142 21.08 -4.38 2.19
C LEU A 142 22.42 -5.07 2.43
#